data_AF-A0A1I6DJY2-F1
#
_entry.id   AF-A0A1I6DJY2-F1
#
_cell.length_a   1.000
_cell.length_b   1.000
_cell.length_c   1.000
_cell.angle_alpha   90.00
_cell.angle_beta   90.00
_cell.angle_gamma   90.00
#
_symmetry.space_group_name_H-M   'P 1'
#
loop_
_entity.id
_entity.type
_entity.pdbx_description
1 polymer ?
#
loop_
_entity_poly.entity_id
_entity_poly.type
_entity_poly.pdbx_seq_one_letter_code
_entity_poly.pdbx_strand_id
1 'polypeptide(L)' 'MTKPMMDLRALVEKSADSDLLREMIGFAAERLMELEVGAKTGADYGEKSSDRLAQRNGYRDRDWQTRAGSVELRIPRLR' A
#
# COMPACT_ATOMS: atom_id res chain seq x y z
N MET A 1 -3.81 -12.52 -16.74
CA MET A 1 -2.94 -12.40 -15.54
C MET A 1 -3.31 -11.10 -14.84
N THR A 2 -3.59 -11.13 -13.55
CA THR A 2 -4.10 -9.98 -12.78
C THR A 2 -3.02 -8.89 -12.69
N LYS A 3 -3.40 -7.63 -12.96
CA LYS A 3 -2.58 -6.41 -12.91
C LYS A 3 -1.50 -6.37 -11.79
N PRO A 4 -1.82 -6.69 -10.51
CA PRO A 4 -0.82 -6.72 -9.44
C PRO A 4 0.31 -7.75 -9.64
N MET A 5 0.03 -8.87 -10.30
CA MET A 5 1.05 -9.89 -10.63
C MET A 5 2.00 -9.41 -11.73
N MET A 6 1.51 -8.54 -12.62
CA MET A 6 2.32 -7.94 -13.68
C MET A 6 3.24 -6.84 -13.13
N ASP A 7 2.73 -6.03 -12.19
CA ASP A 7 3.51 -4.99 -11.52
C ASP A 7 4.65 -5.58 -10.67
N LEU A 8 4.40 -6.68 -9.94
CA LEU A 8 5.44 -7.35 -9.15
C LEU A 8 6.56 -7.93 -10.02
N ARG A 9 6.23 -8.50 -11.18
CA ARG A 9 7.24 -9.07 -12.10
C ARG A 9 8.12 -8.00 -12.72
N ALA A 10 7.53 -6.88 -13.13
CA ALA A 10 8.27 -5.75 -13.68
C ALA A 10 9.28 -5.14 -12.69
N LEU A 11 8.99 -5.27 -11.38
CA LEU A 11 9.85 -4.83 -10.29
C LEU A 11 11.07 -5.74 -10.11
N VAL A 12 10.86 -7.06 -10.14
CA VAL A 12 11.90 -8.09 -9.98
C VAL A 12 12.96 -8.02 -11.09
N GLU A 13 12.58 -7.63 -12.30
CA GLU A 13 13.50 -7.58 -13.45
C GLU A 13 14.47 -6.38 -13.43
N LYS A 14 14.31 -5.40 -12.53
CA LYS A 14 14.99 -4.09 -12.62
C LYS A 14 16.01 -3.77 -11.52
N SER A 15 16.14 -4.53 -10.43
CA SER A 15 16.83 -4.06 -9.21
C SER A 15 17.93 -5.00 -8.68
N ALA A 16 18.95 -4.41 -8.04
CA ALA A 16 19.90 -5.14 -7.19
C ALA A 16 19.19 -5.59 -5.90
N ASP A 17 19.63 -6.70 -5.28
CA ASP A 17 18.90 -7.42 -4.22
C ASP A 17 18.29 -6.52 -3.12
N SER A 18 19.01 -5.50 -2.66
CA SER A 18 18.52 -4.59 -1.60
C SER A 18 17.42 -3.63 -2.07
N ASP A 19 17.49 -3.17 -3.32
CA ASP A 19 16.51 -2.25 -3.89
C ASP A 19 15.20 -2.97 -4.18
N LEU A 20 15.30 -4.20 -4.69
CA LEU A 20 14.14 -5.07 -4.90
C LEU A 20 13.38 -5.32 -3.60
N LEU A 21 14.11 -5.67 -2.53
CA LEU A 21 13.51 -5.92 -1.21
C LEU A 21 12.81 -4.67 -0.67
N ARG A 22 13.43 -3.50 -0.81
CA ARG A 22 12.84 -2.23 -0.37
C ARG A 22 11.53 -1.94 -1.11
N GLU A 23 11.52 -2.12 -2.42
CA GLU A 23 10.33 -1.90 -3.24
C GLU A 23 9.22 -2.93 -2.94
N MET A 24 9.57 -4.20 -2.77
CA MET A 24 8.62 -5.26 -2.38
C MET A 24 7.99 -4.98 -1.01
N ILE A 25 8.78 -4.51 -0.05
CA ILE A 25 8.26 -4.11 1.27
C ILE A 25 7.30 -2.94 1.13
N GLY A 26 7.64 -1.92 0.34
CA GLY A 26 6.76 -0.78 0.08
C GLY A 26 5.43 -1.21 -0.56
N PHE A 27 5.50 -2.04 -1.60
CA PHE A 27 4.32 -2.57 -2.26
C PHE A 27 3.43 -3.39 -1.31
N ALA A 28 4.01 -4.31 -0.54
CA ALA A 28 3.27 -5.12 0.41
C ALA A 28 2.63 -4.26 1.51
N ALA A 29 3.37 -3.28 2.05
CA ALA A 29 2.87 -2.38 3.08
C ALA A 29 1.68 -1.55 2.59
N GLU A 30 1.74 -1.00 1.38
CA GLU A 30 0.61 -0.26 0.79
C GLU A 30 -0.65 -1.13 0.69
N ARG A 31 -0.51 -2.37 0.22
CA ARG A 31 -1.65 -3.30 0.09
C ARG A 31 -2.24 -3.70 1.44
N LEU A 32 -1.39 -3.94 2.43
CA LEU A 32 -1.85 -4.25 3.78
C LEU A 32 -2.60 -3.08 4.40
N MET A 33 -2.10 -1.85 4.24
CA MET A 33 -2.79 -0.65 4.71
C MET A 33 -4.14 -0.47 4.01
N GLU A 34 -4.21 -0.71 2.70
CA GLU A 34 -5.46 -0.61 1.94
C GLU A 34 -6.54 -1.59 2.42
N LEU A 35 -6.14 -2.84 2.70
CA LEU A 35 -7.02 -3.88 3.26
C LEU A 35 -7.46 -3.54 4.69
N GLU A 36 -6.52 -3.14 5.54
CA GLU A 36 -6.82 -2.74 6.92
C GLU A 36 -7.80 -1.57 6.96
N VAL A 37 -7.59 -0.57 6.10
CA VAL A 37 -8.48 0.57 6.01
C VAL A 37 -9.84 0.18 5.47
N GLY A 38 -9.92 -0.69 4.45
CA GLY A 38 -11.19 -1.19 3.92
C GLY A 38 -12.03 -1.86 5.00
N ALA A 39 -11.38 -2.71 5.81
CA ALA A 39 -12.01 -3.35 6.97
C ALA A 39 -12.47 -2.32 8.01
N LYS A 40 -11.68 -1.28 8.30
CA LYS A 40 -12.05 -0.21 9.25
C LYS A 40 -13.19 0.68 8.73
N THR A 41 -13.23 0.97 7.44
CA THR A 41 -14.29 1.80 6.84
C THR A 41 -15.56 1.02 6.55
N GLY A 42 -15.53 -0.31 6.60
CA GLY A 42 -16.65 -1.18 6.23
C GLY A 42 -16.98 -1.17 4.73
N ALA A 43 -16.05 -0.66 3.92
CA ALA A 43 -16.21 -0.49 2.48
C ALA A 43 -14.83 -0.29 1.83
N ASP A 44 -14.66 -0.81 0.63
CA ASP A 44 -13.43 -0.65 -0.14
C ASP A 44 -13.27 0.78 -0.70
N TYR A 45 -12.08 1.06 -1.24
CA TYR A 45 -11.79 2.34 -1.87
C TYR A 45 -12.70 2.59 -3.07
N GLY A 46 -13.45 3.69 -3.03
CA GLY A 46 -14.41 4.06 -4.09
C GLY A 46 -15.72 3.27 -4.10
N GLU A 47 -15.90 2.30 -3.21
CA GLU A 47 -17.13 1.50 -3.12
C GLU A 47 -18.29 2.33 -2.55
N LYS A 48 -19.43 2.35 -3.24
CA LYS A 48 -20.67 2.92 -2.71
C LYS A 48 -21.32 1.89 -1.78
N SER A 49 -21.27 2.15 -0.48
CA SER A 49 -21.92 1.33 0.55
C SER A 49 -22.67 2.22 1.53
N SER A 50 -23.89 1.82 1.91
CA SER A 50 -24.67 2.46 2.98
C SER A 50 -24.04 2.26 4.36
N ASP A 51 -23.26 1.20 4.51
CA ASP A 51 -22.73 0.73 5.80
C ASP A 51 -21.35 1.32 6.10
N ARG A 52 -20.88 2.26 5.25
CA ARG A 52 -19.57 2.90 5.37
C ARG A 52 -19.47 3.73 6.65
N LEU A 53 -18.47 3.42 7.46
CA LEU A 53 -18.28 4.01 8.79
C LEU A 53 -17.41 5.27 8.80
N ALA A 54 -16.47 5.41 7.87
CA ALA A 54 -15.57 6.54 7.77
C ALA A 54 -15.13 6.81 6.32
N GLN A 55 -14.68 8.03 6.04
CA GLN A 55 -14.21 8.41 4.71
C GLN A 55 -12.69 8.52 4.66
N ARG A 56 -12.10 8.08 3.54
CA ARG A 56 -10.67 8.25 3.30
C ARG A 56 -10.41 9.66 2.75
N ASN A 57 -9.49 10.40 3.37
CA ASN A 57 -9.20 11.78 3.01
C ASN A 57 -7.69 12.05 2.86
N GLY A 58 -7.16 11.60 1.72
CA GLY A 58 -5.75 11.75 1.38
C GLY A 58 -4.83 10.85 2.21
N TYR A 59 -3.55 11.22 2.21
CA TYR A 59 -2.47 10.41 2.79
C TYR A 59 -1.57 11.27 3.68
N ARG A 60 -0.86 10.62 4.59
CA ARG A 60 0.28 11.19 5.30
C ARG A 60 1.54 10.46 4.87
N ASP A 61 2.52 11.20 4.38
CA ASP A 61 3.82 10.66 4.06
C ASP A 61 4.61 10.36 5.35
N ARG A 62 5.31 9.23 5.37
CA ARG A 62 6.15 8.81 6.48
C ARG A 62 7.28 7.91 5.99
N ASP A 63 8.50 8.26 6.37
CA ASP A 63 9.65 7.39 6.16
C ASP A 63 9.67 6.26 7.18
N TRP A 64 9.77 5.02 6.69
CA TRP A 64 9.90 3.82 7.49
C TRP A 64 11.29 3.21 7.33
N GLN A 65 12.11 3.31 8.38
CA GLN A 65 13.44 2.72 8.39
C GLN A 65 13.37 1.20 8.53
N THR A 66 13.94 0.49 7.56
CA THR A 66 14.02 -0.98 7.53
C THR A 66 15.45 -1.45 7.29
N ARG A 67 15.70 -2.75 7.42
CA ARG A 67 17.00 -3.37 7.08
C ARG A 67 17.34 -3.29 5.59
N ALA A 68 16.34 -3.12 4.71
CA ALA A 68 16.53 -2.93 3.27
C ALA A 68 16.66 -1.43 2.89
N GLY A 69 16.75 -0.54 3.88
CA GLY A 69 16.80 0.91 3.70
C GLY A 69 15.50 1.61 4.11
N SER A 70 15.42 2.90 3.81
CA SER A 70 14.26 3.75 4.09
C SER A 70 13.17 3.53 3.04
N VAL A 71 11.96 3.14 3.47
CA VAL A 71 10.78 3.00 2.61
C VAL A 71 9.86 4.19 2.85
N GLU A 72 9.54 4.93 1.78
CA GLU A 72 8.54 6.00 1.84
C GLU A 72 7.13 5.39 1.85
N LEU A 73 6.37 5.62 2.93
CA LEU A 73 4.99 5.16 3.06
C LEU A 73 4.01 6.31 2.89
N ARG A 74 2.88 6.01 2.24
CA ARG A 74 1.72 6.91 2.15
C ARG A 74 0.58 6.34 2.97
N ILE A 75 0.51 6.73 4.24
CA ILE A 75 -0.47 6.17 5.18
C ILE A 75 -1.84 6.81 4.93
N PRO A 76 -2.91 6.04 4.64
CA PRO A 76 -4.23 6.60 4.40
C PRO A 76 -4.78 7.32 5.64
N ARG A 77 -5.43 8.46 5.44
CA ARG A 77 -6.11 9.20 6.52
C ARG A 77 -7.61 8.91 6.49
N LEU A 78 -8.21 8.74 7.67
CA LEU A 78 -9.66 8.61 7.83
C LEU A 78 -10.24 9.86 8.47
N ARG A 79 -11.48 10.17 8.08
CA ARG A 79 -12.32 11.24 8.58
C ARG A 79 -13.62 10.68 9.12
#